data_AF-A0A7J9Y1T7-F1
#
_entry.id   AF-A0A7J9Y1T7-F1
#
_cell.length_a   1.000
_cell.length_b   1.000
_cell.length_c   1.000
_cell.angle_alpha   90.00
_cell.angle_beta   90.00
_cell.angle_gamma   90.00
#
_symmetry.space_group_name_H-M   'P 1'
#
loop_
_entity.id
_entity.type
_entity.pdbx_description
1 polymer ?
#
loop_
_entity_poly.entity_id
_entity_poly.type
_entity_poly.pdbx_seq_one_letter_code
_entity_poly.pdbx_strand_id
1 'polypeptide(L)'
;RVWREVVRLGADLRRLADIKGSTVDAEVAILLDWSSLWAQRHDCHPSVDMTAAEEIEAWHRTLWRAGITADLRPPSADLSGYKLVLAPSLYLVSDDAAKNLAGHVASGGALAVGPYSGIVDPNDHVRLGSYPGAFTELLGVRIEEFCPLPADGAIDLDDGSVGLVWSEQGEATTAAVLARYSANAGPIAGAPAITRNAYGDGVAWYLTTRLDEPSRERFLRRVAEAAGVTGFGLPPGIEAVRRRDPETGQTYLFLINHTDADTDVPARGADLLTGQSASGRFRLPGGDVAVIHEKHGEA
;
A
#
# COMPACT_ATOMS: atom_id res chain seq x y z
N ARG A 1 -6.34 -33.18 19.69
CA ARG A 1 -5.48 -32.08 19.19
C ARG A 1 -6.20 -30.74 19.36
N VAL A 2 -7.25 -30.46 18.59
CA VAL A 2 -8.05 -29.20 18.61
C VAL A 2 -8.40 -28.69 20.01
N TRP A 3 -8.96 -29.53 20.88
CA TRP A 3 -9.27 -29.13 22.28
C TRP A 3 -8.06 -28.55 23.02
N ARG A 4 -6.88 -29.16 22.87
CA ARG A 4 -5.65 -28.71 23.55
C ARG A 4 -5.16 -27.37 22.98
N GLU A 5 -5.29 -27.17 21.67
CA GLU A 5 -4.94 -25.91 21.00
C GLU A 5 -5.85 -24.77 21.48
N VAL A 6 -7.15 -25.01 21.62
CA VAL A 6 -8.13 -24.03 22.16
C VAL A 6 -7.82 -23.70 23.62
N VAL A 7 -7.53 -24.70 24.46
CA VAL A 7 -7.15 -24.47 25.87
C VAL A 7 -5.85 -23.67 25.97
N ARG A 8 -4.85 -23.97 25.12
CA ARG A 8 -3.59 -23.22 25.05
C ARG A 8 -3.84 -21.76 24.65
N LEU A 9 -4.62 -21.53 23.59
CA LEU A 9 -5.00 -20.19 23.14
C LEU A 9 -5.69 -19.39 24.26
N GLY A 10 -6.59 -20.02 25.03
CA GLY A 10 -7.23 -19.37 26.17
C GLY A 10 -6.25 -18.97 27.29
N ALA A 11 -5.15 -19.70 27.47
CA ALA A 11 -4.08 -19.32 28.39
C ALA A 11 -3.22 -18.18 27.83
N ASP A 12 -2.90 -18.23 26.53
CA ASP A 12 -2.14 -17.18 25.84
C ASP A 12 -2.89 -15.85 25.86
N LEU A 13 -4.19 -15.84 25.57
CA LEU A 13 -5.02 -14.63 25.65
C LEU A 13 -5.03 -14.00 27.05
N ARG A 14 -4.92 -14.79 28.13
CA ARG A 14 -4.79 -14.24 29.49
C ARG A 14 -3.44 -13.58 29.73
N ARG A 15 -2.36 -14.10 29.13
CA ARG A 15 -1.02 -13.48 29.19
C ARG A 15 -0.93 -12.20 28.38
N LEU A 16 -1.72 -12.12 27.31
CA LEU A 16 -1.80 -10.95 26.44
C LEU A 16 -2.77 -9.87 26.94
N ALA A 17 -3.22 -9.93 28.20
CA ALA A 17 -4.20 -8.99 28.76
C ALA A 17 -3.73 -7.52 28.68
N ASP A 18 -2.42 -7.28 28.87
CA ASP A 18 -1.82 -5.94 28.86
C ASP A 18 -1.85 -5.27 27.48
N ILE A 19 -2.04 -6.03 26.40
CA ILE A 19 -2.14 -5.49 25.02
C ILE A 19 -3.48 -4.77 24.79
N LYS A 20 -4.49 -5.03 25.63
CA LYS A 20 -5.82 -4.43 25.49
C LYS A 20 -5.71 -2.90 25.53
N GLY A 21 -6.23 -2.25 24.50
CA GLY A 21 -6.17 -0.78 24.36
C GLY A 21 -5.09 -0.32 23.38
N SER A 22 -4.07 -1.13 23.10
CA SER A 22 -3.08 -0.81 22.07
C SER A 22 -3.66 -0.85 20.65
N THR A 23 -3.14 0.00 19.79
CA THR A 23 -3.47 0.09 18.36
C THR A 23 -2.27 -0.28 17.51
N VAL A 24 -2.50 -0.64 16.25
CA VAL A 24 -1.41 -0.85 15.28
C VAL A 24 -0.72 0.49 15.01
N ASP A 25 0.60 0.47 14.92
CA ASP A 25 1.43 1.62 14.54
C ASP A 25 1.81 1.46 13.06
N ALA A 26 1.14 2.19 12.16
CA ALA A 26 1.33 2.12 10.72
C ALA A 26 1.63 3.50 10.13
N GLU A 27 2.68 3.58 9.32
CA GLU A 27 3.07 4.83 8.63
C GLU A 27 2.50 4.90 7.20
N VAL A 28 1.80 3.85 6.76
CA VAL A 28 1.21 3.72 5.42
C VAL A 28 -0.29 3.50 5.52
N ALA A 29 -1.06 4.17 4.65
CA ALA A 29 -2.46 3.87 4.42
C ALA A 29 -2.70 3.41 2.98
N ILE A 30 -3.51 2.37 2.80
CA ILE A 30 -4.10 2.00 1.51
C ILE A 30 -5.57 2.42 1.52
N LEU A 31 -5.95 3.19 0.51
CA LEU A 31 -7.30 3.69 0.40
C LEU A 31 -8.24 2.59 -0.12
N LEU A 32 -9.32 2.39 0.63
CA LEU A 32 -10.44 1.51 0.27
C LEU A 32 -11.73 2.29 0.40
N ASP A 33 -12.46 2.39 -0.70
CA ASP A 33 -13.77 3.04 -0.75
C ASP A 33 -14.81 2.11 -1.36
N TRP A 34 -15.88 1.85 -0.61
CA TRP A 34 -16.95 0.94 -1.06
C TRP A 34 -17.73 1.50 -2.24
N SER A 35 -17.96 2.82 -2.27
CA SER A 35 -18.67 3.46 -3.39
C SER A 35 -17.88 3.35 -4.69
N SER A 36 -16.56 3.56 -4.64
CA SER A 36 -15.66 3.32 -5.77
C SER A 36 -15.60 1.85 -6.19
N LEU A 37 -15.58 0.91 -5.23
CA LEU A 37 -15.65 -0.51 -5.53
C LEU A 37 -16.97 -0.91 -6.20
N TRP A 38 -18.10 -0.35 -5.77
CA TRP A 38 -19.40 -0.62 -6.40
C TRP A 38 -19.50 0.00 -7.78
N ALA A 39 -19.06 1.24 -7.94
CA ALA A 39 -19.09 1.93 -9.21
C ALA A 39 -18.23 1.24 -10.28
N GLN A 40 -17.11 0.61 -9.89
CA GLN A 40 -16.25 -0.17 -10.79
C GLN A 40 -16.73 -1.59 -11.11
N ARG A 41 -17.82 -2.08 -10.50
CA ARG A 41 -18.35 -3.43 -10.76
C ARG A 41 -19.29 -3.50 -11.96
N HIS A 42 -19.56 -2.38 -12.62
CA HIS A 42 -20.42 -2.37 -13.79
C HIS A 42 -19.68 -2.95 -15.01
N ASP A 43 -20.35 -3.77 -15.81
CA ASP A 43 -19.72 -4.39 -17.00
C ASP A 43 -19.38 -3.39 -18.12
N CYS A 44 -19.83 -2.13 -17.99
CA CYS A 44 -19.62 -1.06 -18.98
C CYS A 44 -18.37 -0.22 -18.70
N HIS A 45 -17.24 -0.88 -18.43
CA HIS A 45 -15.93 -0.24 -18.24
C HIS A 45 -14.93 -0.64 -19.32
N PRO A 46 -13.80 0.09 -19.47
CA PRO A 46 -12.82 -0.21 -20.51
C PRO A 46 -12.20 -1.62 -20.39
N SER A 47 -12.15 -2.19 -19.19
CA SER A 47 -11.68 -3.56 -18.95
C SER A 47 -12.45 -4.22 -17.81
N VAL A 48 -12.64 -5.54 -17.90
CA VAL A 48 -13.16 -6.41 -16.83
C VAL A 48 -12.03 -7.19 -16.12
N ASP A 49 -10.81 -7.10 -16.63
CA ASP A 49 -9.65 -7.89 -16.19
C ASP A 49 -8.78 -7.15 -15.15
N MET A 50 -9.15 -5.93 -14.79
CA MET A 50 -8.55 -5.13 -13.71
C MET A 50 -9.62 -4.68 -12.74
N THR A 51 -9.70 -5.34 -11.57
CA THR A 51 -10.65 -4.95 -10.53
C THR A 51 -9.94 -4.19 -9.40
N ALA A 52 -10.60 -3.16 -8.86
CA ALA A 52 -10.03 -2.40 -7.74
C ALA A 52 -9.77 -3.23 -6.48
N ALA A 53 -10.55 -4.29 -6.23
CA ALA A 53 -10.31 -5.20 -5.12
C ALA A 53 -8.98 -5.96 -5.27
N GLU A 54 -8.69 -6.47 -6.47
CA GLU A 54 -7.43 -7.14 -6.77
C GLU A 54 -6.24 -6.17 -6.73
N GLU A 55 -6.41 -4.92 -7.17
CA GLU A 55 -5.34 -3.91 -7.07
C GLU A 55 -5.02 -3.54 -5.62
N ILE A 56 -6.04 -3.34 -4.78
CA ILE A 56 -5.86 -3.11 -3.34
C ILE A 56 -5.14 -4.31 -2.70
N GLU A 57 -5.56 -5.54 -3.01
CA GLU A 57 -4.90 -6.75 -2.49
C GLU A 57 -3.46 -6.86 -2.98
N ALA A 58 -3.20 -6.58 -4.26
CA ALA A 58 -1.88 -6.68 -4.87
C ALA A 58 -0.88 -5.70 -4.26
N TRP A 59 -1.30 -4.45 -4.00
CA TRP A 59 -0.48 -3.44 -3.33
C TRP A 59 -0.27 -3.79 -1.86
N HIS A 60 -1.32 -4.20 -1.15
CA HIS A 60 -1.21 -4.67 0.23
C HIS A 60 -0.25 -5.86 0.37
N ARG A 61 -0.38 -6.88 -0.50
CA ARG A 61 0.49 -8.06 -0.51
C ARG A 61 1.96 -7.67 -0.73
N THR A 62 2.22 -6.72 -1.62
CA THR A 62 3.58 -6.21 -1.85
C THR A 62 4.15 -5.54 -0.60
N LEU A 63 3.38 -4.70 0.12
CA LEU A 63 3.82 -4.12 1.39
C LEU A 63 4.03 -5.17 2.48
N TRP A 64 3.08 -6.11 2.61
CA TRP A 64 3.15 -7.20 3.59
C TRP A 64 4.42 -8.03 3.41
N ARG A 65 4.77 -8.39 2.17
CA ARG A 65 6.05 -9.09 1.86
C ARG A 65 7.29 -8.26 2.14
N ALA A 66 7.19 -6.93 2.03
CA ALA A 66 8.26 -6.01 2.39
C ALA A 66 8.35 -5.77 3.91
N GLY A 67 7.46 -6.37 4.71
CA GLY A 67 7.37 -6.15 6.15
C GLY A 67 6.92 -4.74 6.52
N ILE A 68 6.14 -4.08 5.66
CA ILE A 68 5.57 -2.76 5.88
C ILE A 68 4.10 -2.95 6.27
N THR A 69 3.74 -2.55 7.49
CA THR A 69 2.36 -2.53 7.96
C THR A 69 1.61 -1.35 7.34
N ALA A 70 0.40 -1.60 6.84
CA ALA A 70 -0.46 -0.58 6.27
C ALA A 70 -1.88 -0.68 6.82
N ASP A 71 -2.48 0.48 7.11
CA ASP A 71 -3.89 0.58 7.47
C ASP A 71 -4.77 0.64 6.21
N LEU A 72 -5.98 0.08 6.28
CA LEU A 72 -7.02 0.34 5.29
C LEU A 72 -7.87 1.52 5.74
N ARG A 73 -7.96 2.57 4.92
CA ARG A 73 -8.66 3.82 5.26
C ARG A 73 -9.58 4.27 4.14
N PRO A 74 -10.77 4.85 4.43
CA PRO A 74 -11.52 5.55 3.41
C PRO A 74 -10.79 6.85 3.00
N PRO A 75 -10.99 7.35 1.76
CA PRO A 75 -10.35 8.58 1.27
C PRO A 75 -10.66 9.85 2.09
N SER A 76 -11.76 9.84 2.85
CA SER A 76 -12.19 10.93 3.73
C SER A 76 -11.64 10.83 5.16
N ALA A 77 -10.86 9.79 5.48
CA ALA A 77 -10.26 9.64 6.79
C ALA A 77 -9.23 10.75 7.08
N ASP A 78 -8.92 10.95 8.36
CA ASP A 78 -7.70 11.66 8.74
C ASP A 78 -6.47 10.89 8.25
N LEU A 79 -5.65 11.56 7.43
CA LEU A 79 -4.45 11.01 6.81
C LEU A 79 -3.15 11.60 7.40
N SER A 80 -3.26 12.56 8.33
CA SER A 80 -2.12 13.34 8.83
C SER A 80 -1.05 12.51 9.55
N GLY A 81 -1.42 11.34 10.07
CA GLY A 81 -0.50 10.41 10.73
C GLY A 81 0.31 9.52 9.79
N TYR A 82 -0.02 9.48 8.49
CA TYR A 82 0.67 8.61 7.54
C TYR A 82 1.79 9.38 6.80
N LYS A 83 2.90 8.72 6.53
CA LYS A 83 3.95 9.25 5.63
C LYS A 83 3.58 9.00 4.18
N LEU A 84 2.92 7.87 3.91
CA LEU A 84 2.57 7.40 2.57
C LEU A 84 1.11 6.98 2.51
N VAL A 85 0.39 7.50 1.52
CA VAL A 85 -0.97 7.09 1.17
C VAL A 85 -0.96 6.45 -0.20
N LEU A 86 -1.66 5.33 -0.35
CA LEU A 86 -1.74 4.56 -1.59
C LEU A 86 -3.19 4.51 -2.07
N ALA A 87 -3.43 4.85 -3.33
CA ALA A 87 -4.73 4.80 -3.99
C ALA A 87 -4.64 3.91 -5.26
N PRO A 88 -4.70 2.57 -5.11
CA PRO A 88 -4.37 1.65 -6.20
C PRO A 88 -5.28 1.74 -7.43
N SER A 89 -6.59 1.96 -7.22
CA SER A 89 -7.58 2.18 -8.28
C SER A 89 -8.81 2.88 -7.69
N LEU A 90 -8.67 4.17 -7.41
CA LEU A 90 -9.69 5.00 -6.76
C LEU A 90 -10.51 5.78 -7.80
N TYR A 91 -11.33 5.06 -8.57
CA TYR A 91 -12.16 5.57 -9.67
C TYR A 91 -13.12 6.70 -9.27
N LEU A 92 -13.94 6.46 -8.24
CA LEU A 92 -14.93 7.42 -7.75
C LEU A 92 -14.38 8.17 -6.54
N VAL A 93 -14.41 9.50 -6.60
CA VAL A 93 -13.84 10.36 -5.57
C VAL A 93 -14.76 11.56 -5.33
N SER A 94 -15.06 11.89 -4.07
CA SER A 94 -15.74 13.15 -3.72
C SER A 94 -14.77 14.33 -3.76
N ASP A 95 -15.29 15.55 -3.93
CA ASP A 95 -14.42 16.75 -3.91
C ASP A 95 -13.68 16.91 -2.57
N ASP A 96 -14.32 16.53 -1.47
CA ASP A 96 -13.69 16.57 -0.14
C ASP A 96 -12.58 15.53 0.01
N ALA A 97 -12.78 14.31 -0.52
CA ALA A 97 -11.72 13.31 -0.58
C ALA A 97 -10.56 13.75 -1.46
N ALA A 98 -10.84 14.31 -2.65
CA ALA A 98 -9.81 14.82 -3.54
C ALA A 98 -8.99 15.94 -2.87
N LYS A 99 -9.65 16.88 -2.17
CA LYS A 99 -8.99 17.92 -1.37
C LYS A 99 -8.20 17.35 -0.21
N ASN A 100 -8.71 16.31 0.46
CA ASN A 100 -8.00 15.65 1.56
C ASN A 100 -6.69 15.04 1.09
N LEU A 101 -6.71 14.30 -0.02
CA LEU A 101 -5.51 13.71 -0.63
C LEU A 101 -4.53 14.80 -1.10
N ALA A 102 -5.03 15.85 -1.75
CA ALA A 102 -4.18 16.97 -2.16
C ALA A 102 -3.57 17.71 -0.95
N GLY A 103 -4.34 17.86 0.13
CA GLY A 103 -3.89 18.47 1.38
C GLY A 103 -2.80 17.66 2.07
N HIS A 104 -2.96 16.34 2.14
CA HIS A 104 -1.94 15.42 2.65
C HIS A 104 -0.60 15.59 1.93
N VAL A 105 -0.63 15.60 0.60
CA VAL A 105 0.59 15.80 -0.21
C VAL A 105 1.14 17.21 0.00
N ALA A 106 0.28 18.24 -0.02
CA ALA A 106 0.71 19.61 0.17
C ALA A 106 1.42 19.85 1.51
N SER A 107 1.05 19.10 2.57
CA SER A 107 1.68 19.16 3.90
C SER A 107 2.95 18.31 4.06
N GLY A 108 3.48 17.72 2.98
CA GLY A 108 4.72 16.93 3.02
C GLY A 108 4.53 15.43 2.92
N GLY A 109 3.29 14.94 2.82
CA GLY A 109 3.00 13.52 2.63
C GLY A 109 3.34 13.01 1.23
N ALA A 110 3.55 11.71 1.12
CA ALA A 110 3.63 11.03 -0.17
C ALA A 110 2.28 10.40 -0.54
N LEU A 111 1.92 10.46 -1.82
CA LEU A 111 0.76 9.78 -2.40
C LEU A 111 1.21 8.97 -3.63
N ALA A 112 0.78 7.71 -3.75
CA ALA A 112 0.88 6.98 -5.01
C ALA A 112 -0.49 6.55 -5.48
N VAL A 113 -0.81 6.89 -6.73
CA VAL A 113 -2.09 6.65 -7.37
C VAL A 113 -1.88 5.68 -8.53
N GLY A 114 -2.67 4.61 -8.58
CA GLY A 114 -2.68 3.68 -9.70
C GLY A 114 -3.66 4.11 -10.80
N PRO A 115 -3.72 3.34 -11.90
CA PRO A 115 -4.51 3.70 -13.07
C PRO A 115 -6.01 3.82 -12.76
N TYR A 116 -6.75 4.44 -13.68
CA TYR A 116 -8.21 4.56 -13.64
C TYR A 116 -8.77 5.19 -12.35
N SER A 117 -8.02 6.14 -11.78
CA SER A 117 -8.39 6.85 -10.56
C SER A 117 -8.91 8.26 -10.85
N GLY A 118 -9.85 8.77 -10.04
CA GLY A 118 -10.31 10.16 -10.09
C GLY A 118 -11.24 10.51 -11.28
N ILE A 119 -11.89 9.51 -11.87
CA ILE A 119 -12.65 9.64 -13.13
C ILE A 119 -14.02 10.27 -12.89
N VAL A 120 -14.72 9.89 -11.82
CA VAL A 120 -16.11 10.30 -11.58
C VAL A 120 -16.33 10.95 -10.21
N ASP A 121 -17.43 11.67 -10.10
CA ASP A 121 -17.97 12.20 -8.84
C ASP A 121 -18.78 11.13 -8.07
N PRO A 122 -19.26 11.42 -6.84
CA PRO A 122 -20.04 10.47 -6.04
C PRO A 122 -21.38 10.01 -6.65
N ASN A 123 -21.85 10.65 -7.72
CA ASN A 123 -23.04 10.27 -8.46
C ASN A 123 -22.70 9.51 -9.76
N ASP A 124 -21.44 9.09 -9.92
CA ASP A 124 -20.91 8.43 -11.12
C ASP A 124 -20.98 9.32 -12.38
N HIS A 125 -20.98 10.65 -12.21
CA HIS A 125 -20.81 11.56 -13.34
C HIS A 125 -19.33 11.73 -13.65
N VAL A 126 -18.98 11.56 -14.93
CA VAL A 126 -17.63 11.83 -15.44
C VAL A 126 -17.24 13.28 -15.14
N ARG A 127 -16.08 13.43 -14.48
CA ARG A 127 -15.47 14.74 -14.24
C ARG A 127 -14.98 15.29 -15.56
N LEU A 128 -15.58 16.39 -16.01
CA LEU A 128 -15.23 17.04 -17.27
C LEU A 128 -13.83 17.67 -17.22
N GLY A 129 -13.16 17.74 -18.37
CA GLY A 129 -11.79 18.23 -18.50
C GLY A 129 -10.87 17.10 -18.96
N SER A 130 -9.68 17.01 -18.36
CA SER A 130 -8.73 15.92 -18.57
C SER A 130 -8.81 14.87 -17.48
N TYR A 131 -8.46 13.62 -17.80
CA TYR A 131 -8.21 12.60 -16.79
C TYR A 131 -6.80 12.79 -16.19
N PRO A 132 -6.55 12.39 -14.93
CA PRO A 132 -7.42 11.71 -13.96
C PRO A 132 -8.36 12.65 -13.16
N GLY A 133 -8.94 13.67 -13.80
CA GLY A 133 -10.09 14.42 -13.30
C GLY A 133 -9.84 15.07 -11.95
N ALA A 134 -10.27 14.40 -10.89
CA ALA A 134 -10.04 14.81 -9.50
C ALA A 134 -8.55 15.03 -9.16
N PHE A 135 -7.63 14.39 -9.89
CA PHE A 135 -6.21 14.38 -9.57
C PHE A 135 -5.30 15.00 -10.65
N THR A 136 -5.83 15.61 -11.71
CA THR A 136 -5.02 16.17 -12.82
C THR A 136 -3.91 17.10 -12.33
N GLU A 137 -4.26 18.13 -11.54
CA GLU A 137 -3.28 19.11 -11.03
C GLU A 137 -2.31 18.49 -10.01
N LEU A 138 -2.84 17.62 -9.14
CA LEU A 138 -2.06 16.94 -8.10
C LEU A 138 -0.99 16.02 -8.70
N LEU A 139 -1.36 15.25 -9.73
CA LEU A 139 -0.49 14.27 -10.37
C LEU A 139 0.34 14.87 -11.50
N GLY A 140 0.01 16.06 -11.98
CA GLY A 140 0.79 16.75 -13.00
C GLY A 140 0.79 16.03 -14.34
N VAL A 141 -0.33 15.40 -14.70
CA VAL A 141 -0.53 14.64 -15.94
C VAL A 141 -1.88 14.94 -16.55
N ARG A 142 -1.96 14.74 -17.88
CA ARG A 142 -3.20 14.78 -18.64
C ARG A 142 -3.33 13.49 -19.44
N ILE A 143 -4.34 12.70 -19.10
CA ILE A 143 -4.68 11.46 -19.78
C ILE A 143 -5.83 11.73 -20.76
N GLU A 144 -5.62 11.32 -22.00
CA GLU A 144 -6.50 11.57 -23.14
C GLU A 144 -7.35 10.33 -23.46
N GLU A 145 -6.78 9.14 -23.32
CA GLU A 145 -7.44 7.88 -23.67
C GLU A 145 -7.01 6.75 -22.73
N PHE A 146 -7.97 5.87 -22.39
CA PHE A 146 -7.68 4.59 -21.74
C PHE A 146 -7.48 3.53 -22.83
N CYS A 147 -6.36 2.83 -22.78
CA CYS A 147 -5.95 1.83 -23.76
C CYS A 147 -5.85 0.46 -23.06
N PRO A 148 -6.97 -0.17 -22.67
CA PRO A 148 -6.94 -1.50 -22.06
C PRO A 148 -6.30 -2.51 -23.02
N LEU A 149 -5.53 -3.44 -22.47
CA LEU A 149 -4.91 -4.54 -23.19
C LEU A 149 -5.81 -5.79 -23.12
N PRO A 150 -5.61 -6.80 -23.98
CA PRO A 150 -6.21 -8.11 -23.78
C PRO A 150 -5.90 -8.69 -22.39
N ALA A 151 -6.69 -9.67 -21.93
CA ALA A 151 -6.56 -10.28 -20.60
C ALA A 151 -5.15 -10.84 -20.30
N ASP A 152 -4.46 -11.35 -21.32
CA ASP A 152 -3.07 -11.82 -21.27
C ASP A 152 -2.05 -10.80 -21.84
N GLY A 153 -2.52 -9.59 -22.13
CA GLY A 153 -1.74 -8.52 -22.71
C GLY A 153 -0.75 -7.93 -21.72
N ALA A 154 0.50 -7.81 -22.18
CA ALA A 154 1.58 -7.16 -21.49
C ALA A 154 2.18 -6.05 -22.36
N ILE A 155 2.76 -5.04 -21.72
CA ILE A 155 3.41 -3.92 -22.40
C ILE A 155 4.69 -3.51 -21.68
N ASP A 156 5.79 -3.40 -22.43
CA ASP A 156 7.10 -3.08 -21.87
C ASP A 156 7.27 -1.57 -21.64
N LEU A 157 7.87 -1.21 -20.51
CA LEU A 157 8.34 0.13 -20.22
C LEU A 157 9.84 0.26 -20.50
N ASP A 158 10.31 1.49 -20.74
CA ASP A 158 11.71 1.79 -21.07
C ASP A 158 12.70 1.59 -19.90
N ASP A 159 12.21 1.41 -18.68
CA ASP A 159 13.00 1.11 -17.48
C ASP A 159 13.06 -0.40 -17.15
N GLY A 160 12.52 -1.25 -18.03
CA GLY A 160 12.43 -2.69 -17.85
C GLY A 160 11.27 -3.16 -16.97
N SER A 161 10.37 -2.25 -16.57
CA SER A 161 9.10 -2.62 -15.94
C SER A 161 8.09 -3.10 -16.96
N VAL A 162 7.11 -3.89 -16.50
CA VAL A 162 6.08 -4.48 -17.36
C VAL A 162 4.69 -4.08 -16.86
N GLY A 163 3.91 -3.51 -17.76
CA GLY A 163 2.48 -3.26 -17.59
C GLY A 163 1.64 -4.45 -18.05
N LEU A 164 0.48 -4.66 -17.45
CA LEU A 164 -0.46 -5.75 -17.72
C LEU A 164 -1.87 -5.21 -17.84
N VAL A 165 -2.69 -5.72 -18.75
CA VAL A 165 -4.16 -5.51 -18.83
C VAL A 165 -4.65 -4.07 -19.05
N TRP A 166 -3.93 -3.06 -18.59
CA TRP A 166 -4.34 -1.66 -18.59
C TRP A 166 -3.18 -0.78 -19.05
N SER A 167 -3.48 0.20 -19.88
CA SER A 167 -2.56 1.30 -20.17
C SER A 167 -3.35 2.59 -20.42
N GLU A 168 -2.70 3.74 -20.32
CA GLU A 168 -3.32 5.04 -20.59
C GLU A 168 -2.42 5.87 -21.48
N GLN A 169 -3.03 6.57 -22.43
CA GLN A 169 -2.36 7.51 -23.31
C GLN A 169 -2.51 8.91 -22.77
N GLY A 170 -1.39 9.64 -22.70
CA GLY A 170 -1.40 11.02 -22.27
C GLY A 170 -0.02 11.65 -22.22
N GLU A 171 0.06 12.75 -21.50
CA GLU A 171 1.27 13.55 -21.36
C GLU A 171 1.48 14.01 -19.90
N ALA A 172 2.74 14.27 -19.57
CA ALA A 172 3.08 14.92 -18.32
C ALA A 172 3.00 16.44 -18.52
N THR A 173 2.40 17.14 -17.56
CA THR A 173 2.34 18.60 -17.55
C THR A 173 3.43 19.13 -16.63
N THR A 174 3.28 18.96 -15.32
CA THR A 174 4.26 19.37 -14.29
C THR A 174 5.06 18.19 -13.74
N ALA A 175 4.58 16.96 -13.94
CA ALA A 175 5.24 15.77 -13.42
C ALA A 175 6.56 15.46 -14.14
N ALA A 176 7.55 14.99 -13.38
CA ALA A 176 8.72 14.34 -13.94
C ALA A 176 8.35 12.92 -14.41
N VAL A 177 8.71 12.61 -15.66
CA VAL A 177 8.53 11.26 -16.22
C VAL A 177 9.68 10.37 -15.80
N LEU A 178 9.38 9.25 -15.16
CA LEU A 178 10.36 8.29 -14.63
C LEU A 178 10.51 7.04 -15.49
N ALA A 179 9.42 6.64 -16.15
CA ALA A 179 9.41 5.58 -17.15
C ALA A 179 8.36 5.92 -18.21
N ARG A 180 8.59 5.46 -19.43
CA ARG A 180 7.69 5.61 -20.58
C ARG A 180 7.31 4.25 -21.13
N TYR A 181 6.18 4.18 -21.82
CA TYR A 181 5.89 3.04 -22.68
C TYR A 181 6.97 2.93 -23.74
N SER A 182 7.51 1.73 -23.92
CA SER A 182 8.66 1.49 -24.78
C SER A 182 8.31 1.69 -26.26
N ALA A 183 9.33 1.70 -27.14
CA ALA A 183 9.14 1.97 -28.57
C ALA A 183 8.26 0.93 -29.30
N ASN A 184 8.07 -0.27 -28.73
CA ASN A 184 7.23 -1.32 -29.31
C ASN A 184 5.76 -1.26 -28.83
N ALA A 185 5.41 -0.31 -27.95
CA ALA A 185 4.09 -0.15 -27.33
C ALA A 185 2.99 0.38 -28.29
N GLY A 186 3.23 0.33 -29.60
CA GLY A 186 2.25 0.74 -30.60
C GLY A 186 1.84 2.21 -30.47
N PRO A 187 0.53 2.53 -30.51
CA PRO A 187 0.04 3.92 -30.50
C PRO A 187 0.44 4.75 -29.28
N ILE A 188 0.75 4.11 -28.15
CA ILE A 188 1.09 4.78 -26.89
C ILE A 188 2.60 4.85 -26.60
N ALA A 189 3.42 4.43 -27.57
CA ALA A 189 4.87 4.47 -27.44
C ALA A 189 5.39 5.87 -27.09
N GLY A 190 6.25 5.94 -26.07
CA GLY A 190 6.83 7.17 -25.57
C GLY A 190 5.94 7.96 -24.60
N ALA A 191 4.67 7.62 -24.42
CA ALA A 191 3.82 8.25 -23.41
C ALA A 191 4.32 7.94 -21.99
N PRO A 192 4.09 8.83 -21.00
CA PRO A 192 4.51 8.60 -19.62
C PRO A 192 3.79 7.40 -19.01
N ALA A 193 4.56 6.48 -18.40
CA ALA A 193 4.02 5.30 -17.74
C ALA A 193 4.08 5.39 -16.21
N ILE A 194 5.19 5.95 -15.69
CA ILE A 194 5.42 6.21 -14.27
C ILE A 194 5.84 7.66 -14.15
N THR A 195 5.11 8.44 -13.35
CA THR A 195 5.40 9.87 -13.15
C THR A 195 5.49 10.23 -11.67
N ARG A 196 6.17 11.34 -11.39
CA ARG A 196 6.35 11.91 -10.05
C ARG A 196 6.21 13.41 -10.12
N ASN A 197 5.24 13.96 -9.40
CA ASN A 197 4.98 15.39 -9.32
C ASN A 197 5.25 15.92 -7.90
N ALA A 198 5.93 17.07 -7.81
CA ALA A 198 6.04 17.79 -6.55
C ALA A 198 4.79 18.64 -6.36
N TYR A 199 4.19 18.59 -5.16
CA TYR A 199 2.95 19.33 -4.88
C TYR A 199 2.96 19.81 -3.42
N GLY A 200 3.02 21.14 -3.22
CA GLY A 200 3.34 21.72 -1.93
C GLY A 200 4.69 21.20 -1.42
N ASP A 201 4.72 20.73 -0.17
CA ASP A 201 5.93 20.21 0.47
C ASP A 201 6.14 18.70 0.24
N GLY A 202 5.21 18.01 -0.43
CA GLY A 202 5.23 16.56 -0.63
C GLY A 202 5.34 16.15 -2.10
N VAL A 203 4.95 14.90 -2.35
CA VAL A 203 5.11 14.26 -3.67
C VAL A 203 3.97 13.32 -4.01
N ALA A 204 3.48 13.41 -5.24
CA ALA A 204 2.49 12.50 -5.80
C ALA A 204 3.11 11.66 -6.94
N TRP A 205 2.83 10.35 -6.95
CA TRP A 205 3.26 9.40 -7.96
C TRP A 205 2.05 8.87 -8.72
N TYR A 206 2.18 8.65 -10.02
CA TYR A 206 1.12 8.07 -10.84
C TYR A 206 1.63 6.91 -11.68
N LEU A 207 0.85 5.83 -11.71
CA LEU A 207 0.97 4.74 -12.68
C LEU A 207 -0.17 4.84 -13.68
N THR A 208 0.15 4.88 -14.97
CA THR A 208 -0.85 4.80 -16.06
C THR A 208 -1.10 3.35 -16.49
N THR A 209 -0.54 2.37 -15.78
CA THR A 209 -0.65 0.95 -16.10
C THR A 209 -0.71 0.14 -14.81
N ARG A 210 -1.36 -1.02 -14.86
CA ARG A 210 -1.22 -2.04 -13.81
C ARG A 210 0.13 -2.72 -14.00
N LEU A 211 1.01 -2.66 -13.00
CA LEU A 211 2.33 -3.27 -13.07
C LEU A 211 2.28 -4.77 -12.73
N ASP A 212 3.13 -5.56 -13.39
CA ASP A 212 3.42 -6.93 -12.98
C ASP A 212 4.02 -6.98 -11.56
N GLU A 213 4.08 -8.16 -10.97
CA GLU A 213 4.49 -8.31 -9.57
C GLU A 213 5.93 -7.81 -9.30
N PRO A 214 6.96 -8.21 -10.07
CA PRO A 214 8.31 -7.67 -9.89
C PRO A 214 8.40 -6.14 -10.06
N SER A 215 7.69 -5.57 -11.03
CA SER A 215 7.71 -4.12 -11.28
C SER A 215 6.97 -3.35 -10.20
N ARG A 216 5.83 -3.87 -9.73
CA ARG A 216 5.09 -3.31 -8.58
C ARG A 216 5.92 -3.34 -7.31
N GLU A 217 6.67 -4.41 -7.05
CA GLU A 217 7.59 -4.50 -5.92
C GLU A 217 8.70 -3.46 -5.98
N ARG A 218 9.31 -3.25 -7.15
CA ARG A 218 10.32 -2.18 -7.34
C ARG A 218 9.71 -0.79 -7.16
N PHE A 219 8.53 -0.55 -7.73
CA PHE A 219 7.83 0.73 -7.63
C PHE A 219 7.44 1.06 -6.18
N LEU A 220 6.74 0.17 -5.47
CA LEU A 220 6.29 0.43 -4.11
C LEU A 220 7.45 0.55 -3.12
N ARG A 221 8.56 -0.19 -3.33
CA ARG A 221 9.78 0.00 -2.56
C ARG A 221 10.35 1.40 -2.75
N ARG A 222 10.48 1.87 -4.00
CA ARG A 222 10.96 3.21 -4.32
C ARG A 222 10.08 4.30 -3.70
N VAL A 223 8.76 4.13 -3.75
CA VAL A 223 7.80 5.06 -3.15
C VAL A 223 7.92 5.07 -1.62
N ALA A 224 8.01 3.90 -0.98
CA ALA A 224 8.20 3.79 0.47
C ALA A 224 9.52 4.40 0.94
N GLU A 225 10.63 4.11 0.26
CA GLU A 225 11.95 4.69 0.54
C GLU A 225 11.92 6.22 0.41
N ALA A 226 11.31 6.75 -0.64
CA ALA A 226 11.16 8.19 -0.84
C ALA A 226 10.30 8.86 0.25
N ALA A 227 9.35 8.13 0.83
CA ALA A 227 8.53 8.59 1.95
C ALA A 227 9.19 8.37 3.33
N GLY A 228 10.38 7.76 3.38
CA GLY A 228 11.04 7.43 4.65
C GLY A 228 10.32 6.34 5.46
N VAL A 229 9.64 5.42 4.77
CA VAL A 229 8.98 4.24 5.34
C VAL A 229 9.88 3.02 5.13
N THR A 230 10.14 2.29 6.21
CA THR A 230 10.97 1.09 6.19
C THR A 230 10.24 -0.08 6.83
N GLY A 231 10.29 -1.25 6.20
CA GLY A 231 9.80 -2.48 6.81
C GLY A 231 10.74 -3.05 7.86
N PHE A 232 10.32 -4.13 8.53
CA PHE A 232 11.11 -4.78 9.59
C PHE A 232 12.36 -5.52 9.12
N GLY A 233 12.57 -5.70 7.80
CA GLY A 233 13.75 -6.36 7.25
C GLY A 233 13.88 -7.83 7.64
N LEU A 234 12.75 -8.53 7.78
CA LEU A 234 12.70 -9.93 8.21
C LEU A 234 12.81 -10.92 7.04
N PRO A 235 13.23 -12.17 7.30
CA PRO A 235 13.22 -13.22 6.28
C PRO A 235 11.81 -13.46 5.71
N PRO A 236 11.70 -13.92 4.44
CA PRO A 236 10.42 -14.28 3.85
C PRO A 236 9.62 -15.27 4.71
N GLY A 237 8.32 -15.03 4.86
CA GLY A 237 7.43 -15.85 5.67
C GLY A 237 7.38 -15.48 7.15
N ILE A 238 8.20 -14.53 7.60
CA ILE A 238 8.08 -13.94 8.94
C ILE A 238 7.34 -12.62 8.85
N GLU A 239 6.18 -12.55 9.51
CA GLU A 239 5.39 -11.33 9.64
C GLU A 239 5.70 -10.63 10.96
N ALA A 240 5.79 -9.30 10.90
CA ALA A 240 5.90 -8.45 12.07
C ALA A 240 4.84 -7.36 12.06
N VAL A 241 4.15 -7.19 13.18
CA VAL A 241 3.19 -6.11 13.41
C VAL A 241 3.46 -5.50 14.77
N ARG A 242 3.71 -4.19 14.78
CA ARG A 242 3.91 -3.43 16.02
C ARG A 242 2.60 -2.78 16.46
N ARG A 243 2.29 -2.93 17.74
CA ARG A 243 1.19 -2.23 18.40
C ARG A 243 1.72 -1.34 19.50
N ARG A 244 1.13 -0.16 19.68
CA ARG A 244 1.45 0.78 20.75
C ARG A 244 0.20 1.10 21.55
N ASP A 245 0.32 1.08 22.86
CA ASP A 245 -0.69 1.63 23.76
C ASP A 245 -0.59 3.16 23.76
N PRO A 246 -1.64 3.88 23.31
CA PRO A 246 -1.61 5.33 23.26
C PRO A 246 -1.62 5.99 24.65
N GLU A 247 -2.10 5.31 25.69
CA GLU A 247 -2.16 5.84 27.05
C GLU A 247 -0.85 5.61 27.80
N THR A 248 -0.27 4.41 27.68
CA THR A 248 0.93 4.03 28.44
C THR A 248 2.23 4.16 27.66
N GLY A 249 2.17 4.27 26.32
CA GLY A 249 3.34 4.23 25.44
C GLY A 249 3.98 2.85 25.31
N GLN A 250 3.45 1.81 25.97
CA GLN A 250 3.97 0.46 25.86
C GLN A 250 3.86 -0.04 24.42
N THR A 251 4.87 -0.81 23.99
CA THR A 251 4.95 -1.29 22.61
C THR A 251 5.09 -2.81 22.59
N TYR A 252 4.31 -3.43 21.71
CA TYR A 252 4.22 -4.88 21.55
C TYR A 252 4.50 -5.26 20.10
N LEU A 253 5.54 -6.05 19.87
CA LEU A 253 5.89 -6.57 18.56
C LEU A 253 5.37 -8.00 18.43
N PHE A 254 4.38 -8.19 17.57
CA PHE A 254 3.89 -9.50 17.16
C PHE A 254 4.81 -10.03 16.07
N LEU A 255 5.30 -11.25 16.25
CA LEU A 255 6.13 -11.97 15.28
C LEU A 255 5.42 -13.29 14.98
N ILE A 256 5.11 -13.53 13.70
CA ILE A 256 4.37 -14.71 13.25
C ILE A 256 5.23 -15.43 12.21
N ASN A 257 5.56 -16.70 12.46
CA ASN A 257 6.29 -17.52 11.52
C ASN A 257 5.31 -18.36 10.69
N HIS A 258 5.08 -17.94 9.45
CA HIS A 258 4.21 -18.66 8.50
C HIS A 258 4.91 -19.86 7.82
N THR A 259 6.16 -20.15 8.20
CA THR A 259 6.94 -21.26 7.67
C THR A 259 7.04 -22.41 8.67
N ASP A 260 7.44 -23.60 8.22
CA ASP A 260 7.72 -24.73 9.09
C ASP A 260 9.14 -24.71 9.68
N ALA A 261 9.95 -23.70 9.33
CA ALA A 261 11.35 -23.60 9.73
C ALA A 261 11.55 -22.59 10.85
N ASP A 262 12.19 -23.03 11.92
CA ASP A 262 12.65 -22.16 12.98
C ASP A 262 13.60 -21.08 12.46
N THR A 263 13.34 -19.83 12.84
CA THR A 263 14.06 -18.64 12.34
C THR A 263 14.50 -17.74 13.48
N ASP A 264 15.68 -17.14 13.38
CA ASP A 264 16.13 -16.11 14.33
C ASP A 264 15.76 -14.72 13.83
N VAL A 265 15.03 -13.97 14.65
CA VAL A 265 14.51 -12.64 14.31
C VAL A 265 15.02 -11.58 15.28
N PRO A 266 15.25 -10.33 14.83
CA PRO A 266 15.64 -9.23 15.70
C PRO A 266 14.49 -8.87 16.66
N ALA A 267 14.76 -8.95 17.95
CA ALA A 267 13.81 -8.56 18.99
C ALA A 267 14.55 -8.21 20.30
N ARG A 268 14.02 -7.25 21.05
CA ARG A 268 14.50 -6.86 22.37
C ARG A 268 13.30 -6.69 23.30
N GLY A 269 13.31 -7.37 24.45
CA GLY A 269 12.19 -7.32 25.37
C GLY A 269 11.92 -8.67 26.03
N ALA A 270 10.66 -8.90 26.40
CA ALA A 270 10.20 -10.18 26.91
C ALA A 270 9.03 -10.69 26.06
N ASP A 271 9.09 -11.95 25.64
CA ASP A 271 7.94 -12.61 25.03
C ASP A 271 6.87 -12.87 26.10
N LEU A 272 5.69 -12.30 25.90
CA LEU A 272 4.56 -12.42 26.83
C LEU A 272 3.98 -13.83 26.85
N LEU A 273 4.19 -14.64 25.80
CA LEU A 273 3.64 -15.99 25.73
C LEU A 273 4.47 -17.00 26.52
N THR A 274 5.79 -16.92 26.43
CA THR A 274 6.72 -17.87 27.07
C THR A 274 7.43 -17.31 28.31
N GLY A 275 7.50 -15.98 28.45
CA GLY A 275 8.34 -15.30 29.44
C GLY A 275 9.82 -15.22 29.07
N GLN A 276 10.22 -15.77 27.90
CA GLN A 276 11.60 -15.74 27.45
C GLN A 276 12.04 -14.30 27.13
N SER A 277 13.22 -13.92 27.60
CA SER A 277 13.81 -12.62 27.25
C SER A 277 14.47 -12.66 25.86
N ALA A 278 14.19 -11.66 25.05
CA ALA A 278 14.85 -11.40 23.78
C ALA A 278 15.94 -10.33 23.98
N SER A 279 17.18 -10.63 23.58
CA SER A 279 18.35 -9.76 23.76
C SER A 279 19.06 -9.48 22.42
N GLY A 280 18.30 -8.96 21.46
CA GLY A 280 18.78 -8.61 20.12
C GLY A 280 18.48 -9.68 19.07
N ARG A 281 18.33 -10.94 19.48
CA ARG A 281 17.79 -12.04 18.67
C ARG A 281 16.80 -12.87 19.47
N PHE A 282 15.78 -13.38 18.81
CA PHE A 282 14.79 -14.29 19.35
C PHE A 282 14.60 -15.46 18.38
N ARG A 283 14.68 -16.69 18.88
CA ARG A 283 14.42 -17.90 18.10
C ARG A 283 12.92 -18.10 18.01
N LEU A 284 12.34 -17.96 16.83
CA LEU A 284 10.92 -18.16 16.56
C LEU A 284 10.73 -19.50 15.85
N PRO A 285 10.13 -20.52 16.51
CA PRO A 285 9.91 -21.82 15.89
C PRO A 285 8.99 -21.75 14.66
N GLY A 286 9.07 -22.77 13.80
CA GLY A 286 8.16 -22.93 12.67
C GLY A 286 6.70 -22.99 13.10
N GLY A 287 5.83 -22.19 12.47
CA GLY A 287 4.39 -22.13 12.78
C GLY A 287 4.02 -21.46 14.11
N ASP A 288 5.00 -20.96 14.87
CA ASP A 288 4.77 -20.33 16.17
C ASP A 288 4.66 -18.80 16.07
N VAL A 289 4.19 -18.22 17.18
CA VAL A 289 4.00 -16.78 17.37
C VAL A 289 4.77 -16.35 18.61
N ALA A 290 5.38 -15.18 18.57
CA ALA A 290 5.91 -14.49 19.74
C ALA A 290 5.29 -13.10 19.86
N VAL A 291 5.09 -12.63 21.09
CA VAL A 291 4.60 -11.28 21.35
C VAL A 291 5.56 -10.58 22.31
N ILE A 292 6.47 -9.80 21.73
CA ILE A 292 7.54 -9.16 22.48
C ILE A 292 7.02 -7.85 23.06
N HIS A 293 6.94 -7.75 24.38
CA HIS A 293 6.85 -6.46 25.06
C HIS A 293 8.21 -5.78 24.96
N GLU A 294 8.31 -4.78 24.09
CA GLU A 294 9.55 -4.07 23.78
C GLU A 294 9.92 -3.14 24.95
N LYS A 295 11.16 -3.25 25.45
CA LYS A 295 11.68 -2.31 26.44
C LYS A 295 12.06 -1.01 25.73
N HIS A 296 11.48 0.11 26.12
CA HIS A 296 12.00 1.43 25.73
C HIS A 296 13.35 1.66 26.42
N GLY A 297 14.43 1.73 25.64
CA GLY A 297 15.78 1.95 26.17
C GLY A 297 16.86 1.94 25.10
N GLU A 298 17.26 3.16 24.72
CA GLU A 298 18.53 3.60 24.12
C GLU A 298 19.00 2.85 22.85
N ALA A 299 18.69 3.44 21.70
CA ALA A 299 19.64 3.47 20.58
C ALA A 299 20.65 4.60 20.81
#